data_AF-A0A970DCW9-F1
#
_entry.id   AF-A0A970DCW9-F1
#
_cell.length_a   1.000
_cell.length_b   1.000
_cell.length_c   1.000
_cell.angle_alpha   90.00
_cell.angle_beta   90.00
_cell.angle_gamma   90.00
#
_symmetry.space_group_name_H-M   'P 1'
#
loop_
_entity.id
_entity.type
_entity.pdbx_description
1 polymer ?
#
loop_
_entity_poly.entity_id
_entity_poly.type
_entity_poly.pdbx_seq_one_letter_code
_entity_poly.pdbx_strand_id
1 'polypeptide(L)' 'MPKNRKERDRQQIENTIDNLHEARETLMNEAVPEEEKKRIREKNRHREEQIASLKEELEEE' A
#
# COMPACT_ATOMS: atom_id res chain seq x y z
N MET A 1 -2.91 -9.13 17.78
CA MET A 1 -2.44 -10.24 16.93
C MET A 1 -3.65 -10.80 16.20
N PRO A 2 -3.68 -10.76 14.85
CA PRO A 2 -4.78 -11.30 14.05
C PRO A 2 -4.96 -12.80 14.29
N LYS A 3 -6.22 -13.26 14.33
CA LYS A 3 -6.59 -14.59 14.82
C LYS A 3 -6.60 -15.67 13.72
N ASN A 4 -6.55 -15.29 12.45
CA ASN A 4 -6.47 -16.21 11.30
C ASN A 4 -5.80 -15.54 10.08
N ARG A 5 -5.58 -16.32 9.01
CA ARG A 5 -4.99 -15.83 7.75
C ARG A 5 -5.79 -14.68 7.13
N LYS A 6 -7.10 -14.83 6.92
CA LYS A 6 -7.96 -13.75 6.40
C LYS A 6 -7.86 -12.44 7.17
N GLU A 7 -7.75 -12.50 8.50
CA GLU A 7 -7.59 -11.30 9.34
C GLU A 7 -6.19 -10.69 9.21
N ARG A 8 -5.14 -11.51 9.04
CA ARG A 8 -3.80 -11.02 8.69
C ARG A 8 -3.79 -10.31 7.35
N ASP A 9 -4.37 -10.91 6.33
CA ASP A 9 -4.33 -10.38 4.96
C ASP A 9 -5.16 -9.09 4.87
N ARG A 10 -6.32 -9.04 5.53
CA ARG A 10 -7.09 -7.79 5.69
C ARG A 10 -6.30 -6.70 6.41
N GLN A 11 -5.63 -7.04 7.51
CA GLN A 11 -4.80 -6.06 8.23
C GLN A 11 -3.60 -5.58 7.39
N GLN A 12 -3.00 -6.45 6.58
CA GLN A 12 -1.94 -6.05 5.65
C GLN A 12 -2.47 -5.12 4.55
N ILE A 13 -3.66 -5.38 4.01
CA ILE A 13 -4.31 -4.50 3.03
C ILE A 13 -4.56 -3.12 3.65
N GLU A 14 -5.18 -3.06 4.83
CA GLU A 14 -5.45 -1.79 5.55
C GLU A 14 -4.17 -1.00 5.77
N ASN A 15 -3.14 -1.61 6.34
CA ASN A 15 -1.84 -0.97 6.55
C ASN A 15 -1.22 -0.47 5.23
N THR A 16 -1.37 -1.24 4.14
CA THR A 16 -0.80 -0.86 2.84
C THR A 16 -1.57 0.30 2.20
N ILE A 17 -2.88 0.38 2.42
CA ILE A 17 -3.72 1.51 2.02
C ILE A 17 -3.33 2.78 2.80
N ASP A 18 -3.12 2.68 4.10
CA ASP A 18 -2.68 3.82 4.92
C ASP A 18 -1.32 4.36 4.44
N ASN A 19 -0.37 3.45 4.17
CA ASN A 19 0.92 3.82 3.57
C ASN A 19 0.77 4.49 2.19
N LEU A 20 -0.21 4.08 1.38
CA LEU A 20 -0.52 4.74 0.10
C LEU A 20 -1.07 6.14 0.30
N HIS A 21 -1.94 6.35 1.31
CA HIS A 21 -2.45 7.67 1.64
C HIS A 21 -1.35 8.61 2.11
N GLU A 22 -0.52 8.20 3.08
CA GLU A 22 0.63 9.01 3.55
C GLU A 22 1.61 9.33 2.41
N ALA A 23 1.88 8.36 1.53
CA ALA A 23 2.72 8.56 0.36
C ALA A 23 2.10 9.57 -0.61
N ARG A 24 0.78 9.57 -0.80
CA ARG A 24 0.08 10.56 -1.63
C ARG A 24 0.13 11.96 -1.02
N GLU A 25 -0.02 12.10 0.29
CA GLU A 25 0.17 13.37 0.98
C GLU A 25 1.59 13.90 0.81
N THR A 26 2.58 13.01 0.92
CA THR A 26 4.00 13.36 0.66
C THR A 26 4.20 13.86 -0.77
N LEU A 27 3.53 13.27 -1.76
CA LEU A 27 3.62 13.72 -3.16
C LEU A 27 3.01 15.11 -3.41
N MET A 28 2.07 15.56 -2.56
CA MET A 28 1.49 16.90 -2.64
C MET A 28 2.41 17.98 -2.08
N ASN A 29 3.45 17.59 -1.32
CA ASN A 29 4.41 18.54 -0.78
C ASN A 29 5.41 18.98 -1.87
N GLU A 30 5.40 20.29 -2.18
CA GLU A 30 6.28 20.89 -3.18
C GLU A 30 7.76 20.85 -2.79
N ALA A 31 8.08 20.75 -1.50
CA ALA A 31 9.45 20.65 -1.01
C ALA A 31 10.10 19.28 -1.29
N VAL A 32 9.31 18.28 -1.70
CA VAL A 32 9.83 16.94 -2.02
C VAL A 32 10.49 16.97 -3.41
N PRO A 33 11.77 16.59 -3.54
CA PRO A 33 12.45 16.56 -4.83
C PRO A 33 11.78 15.60 -5.83
N GLU A 34 11.80 15.92 -7.13
CA GLU A 34 11.15 15.10 -8.15
C GLU A 34 11.71 13.66 -8.23
N GLU A 35 12.99 13.45 -7.97
CA GLU A 35 13.58 12.11 -7.87
C GLU A 35 13.00 11.31 -6.70
N GLU A 36 12.72 11.97 -5.57
CA GLU A 36 12.03 11.32 -4.44
C GLU A 36 10.57 11.05 -4.78
N LYS A 37 9.87 11.99 -5.43
CA LYS A 37 8.51 11.77 -5.92
C LYS A 37 8.44 10.58 -6.89
N LYS A 38 9.44 10.41 -7.76
CA LYS A 38 9.56 9.26 -8.66
C LYS A 38 9.71 7.94 -7.89
N ARG A 39 10.58 7.90 -6.87
CA ARG A 39 10.73 6.74 -5.99
C ARG A 39 9.44 6.41 -5.24
N ILE A 40 8.74 7.43 -4.73
CA ILE A 40 7.47 7.25 -4.03
C ILE A 40 6.41 6.68 -4.98
N ARG A 41 6.29 7.21 -6.20
CA ARG A 41 5.37 6.69 -7.23
C ARG A 41 5.65 5.23 -7.58
N GLU A 42 6.91 4.86 -7.74
CA GLU A 42 7.31 3.47 -7.98
C GLU A 42 6.93 2.53 -6.83
N LYS A 43 7.22 2.93 -5.59
CA LYS A 43 6.80 2.17 -4.40
C LYS A 43 5.27 2.06 -4.31
N ASN A 44 4.54 3.12 -4.67
CA ASN A 44 3.08 3.09 -4.67
C ASN A 44 2.52 2.09 -5.68
N ARG A 45 3.11 2.00 -6.88
CA ARG A 45 2.73 0.97 -7.87
C ARG A 45 2.86 -0.45 -7.28
N HIS A 46 3.97 -0.73 -6.61
CA HIS A 46 4.17 -2.04 -5.97
C HIS A 46 3.21 -2.31 -4.80
N ARG A 47 2.84 -1.28 -4.03
CA ARG A 47 1.82 -1.40 -2.99
C ARG A 47 0.43 -1.70 -3.58
N GLU A 48 0.09 -1.10 -4.72
CA GLU A 48 -1.16 -1.38 -5.43
C GLU A 48 -1.20 -2.83 -5.94
N GLU A 49 -0.09 -3.34 -6.51
CA GLU A 49 0.08 -4.75 -6.90
C GLU A 49 -0.08 -5.69 -5.70
N GLN A 50 0.55 -5.36 -4.55
CA GLN A 50 0.45 -6.15 -3.33
C GLN A 50 -1.00 -6.21 -2.80
N ILE A 51 -1.72 -5.09 -2.80
CA ILE A 51 -3.13 -5.05 -2.40
C ILE A 51 -3.97 -5.92 -3.33
N ALA A 52 -3.73 -5.89 -4.65
CA ALA A 52 -4.46 -6.71 -5.61
C ALA A 52 -4.24 -8.20 -5.34
N SER A 53 -2.98 -8.62 -5.15
CA SER A 53 -2.64 -10.02 -4.81
C SER A 53 -3.29 -10.48 -3.51
N LEU A 54 -3.22 -9.67 -2.44
CA LEU A 54 -3.84 -10.01 -1.15
C LEU A 54 -5.37 -10.07 -1.24
N LYS A 55 -5.99 -9.26 -2.11
CA LYS A 55 -7.44 -9.33 -2.35
C LYS A 55 -7.84 -10.59 -3.10
N GLU A 56 -7.07 -10.99 -4.11
CA GLU A 56 -7.29 -12.24 -4.84
C GLU A 56 -7.17 -13.44 -3.90
N GLU A 57 -6.13 -13.49 -3.07
CA GLU A 57 -5.96 -14.54 -2.06
C GLU A 57 -7.11 -14.62 -1.05
N LEU A 58 -7.72 -13.49 -0.69
CA LEU A 58 -8.89 -13.44 0.19
C LEU A 58 -10.18 -13.95 -0.47
N GLU A 59 -10.29 -13.84 -1.78
CA GLU A 59 -11.44 -14.29 -2.56
C GLU A 59 -11.36 -15.79 -2.90
N GLU A 60 -10.15 -16.34 -3.07
CA GLU A 60 -9.93 -17.78 -3.31
C GLU A 60 -10.11 -18.67 -2.07
N GLU A 61 -10.04 -18.11 -0.85
CA GLU A 61 -10.16 -18.81 0.44
C GLU A 61 -11.58 -18.75 1.03
#